data_AF-A0A7W4FKM3-F1
#
_entry.id   AF-A0A7W4FKM3-F1
#
_cell.length_a   1.000
_cell.length_b   1.000
_cell.length_c   1.000
_cell.angle_alpha   90.00
_cell.angle_beta   90.00
_cell.angle_gamma   90.00
#
_symmetry.space_group_name_H-M   'P 1'
#
loop_
_entity.id
_entity.type
_entity.pdbx_description
1 polymer ?
#
loop_
_entity_poly.entity_id
_entity_poly.type
_entity_poly.pdbx_seq_one_letter_code
_entity_poly.pdbx_strand_id
1 'polypeptide(L)'
;MNQYYKHQIQEFYRSFLERSFDQKDIANFYVMSRDYARKNSVIREIGDFLAHPDKKDRGIVLRSITDVMPLFEAEVEDYRAGIERSFEERPRFKSLESDIIIEDIKLIFDQANIRSGSIDKNDGNFRDFLFCTIFLLSTFAIQYKDQRLNLEAIYSHSLTLQVSCESVKFDRNFVLLPILFLPNVWINCPSTIVPKHHLKRHIARRFKQGFLAAVPYELDKLHREKLISSSSFTKGEIWPLPDY
;
A
#
# COMPACT_ATOMS: atom_id res chain seq x y z
N MET A 1 -17.53 -10.34 18.58
CA MET A 1 -16.63 -10.70 17.47
C MET A 1 -17.17 -11.95 16.81
N ASN A 2 -17.21 -11.99 15.48
CA ASN A 2 -17.82 -13.09 14.71
C ASN A 2 -16.90 -14.33 14.70
N GLN A 3 -17.38 -15.49 15.16
CA GLN A 3 -16.59 -16.74 15.21
C GLN A 3 -16.17 -17.23 13.82
N TYR A 4 -16.95 -16.97 12.78
CA TYR A 4 -16.57 -17.28 11.41
C TYR A 4 -15.34 -16.47 11.00
N TYR A 5 -15.31 -15.16 11.28
CA TYR A 5 -14.14 -14.32 11.00
C TYR A 5 -12.92 -14.73 11.83
N LYS A 6 -13.12 -15.17 13.08
CA LYS A 6 -12.04 -15.76 13.88
C LYS A 6 -11.35 -16.91 13.14
N HIS A 7 -12.15 -17.87 12.68
CA HIS A 7 -11.65 -19.04 11.98
C HIS A 7 -10.90 -18.65 10.70
N GLN A 8 -11.44 -17.71 9.93
CA GLN A 8 -10.78 -17.25 8.70
C GLN A 8 -9.47 -16.49 8.98
N ILE A 9 -9.37 -15.71 10.05
CA ILE A 9 -8.12 -15.07 10.48
C ILE A 9 -7.07 -16.13 10.84
N GLN A 10 -7.48 -17.22 11.50
CA GLN A 10 -6.60 -18.35 11.82
C GLN A 10 -6.11 -19.09 10.56
N GLU A 11 -6.98 -19.31 9.58
CA GLU A 11 -6.56 -19.87 8.29
C GLU A 11 -5.62 -18.93 7.54
N PHE A 12 -5.94 -17.63 7.49
CA PHE A 12 -5.05 -16.64 6.88
C PHE A 12 -3.68 -16.60 7.56
N TYR A 13 -3.61 -16.72 8.88
CA TYR A 13 -2.32 -16.77 9.59
C TYR A 13 -1.43 -17.93 9.12
N ARG A 14 -2.01 -19.09 8.80
CA ARG A 14 -1.24 -20.21 8.21
C ARG A 14 -0.69 -19.82 6.85
N SER A 15 -1.53 -19.28 5.97
CA SER A 15 -1.09 -18.81 4.66
C SER A 15 -0.05 -17.70 4.76
N PHE A 16 -0.18 -16.82 5.76
CA PHE A 16 0.77 -15.75 6.06
C PHE A 16 2.15 -16.32 6.39
N LEU A 17 2.23 -17.30 7.30
CA LEU A 17 3.49 -17.98 7.64
C LEU A 17 4.08 -18.75 6.43
N GLU A 18 3.23 -19.43 5.67
CA GLU A 18 3.64 -20.22 4.49
C GLU A 18 3.91 -19.37 3.25
N ARG A 19 3.65 -18.06 3.32
CA ARG A 19 3.72 -17.13 2.17
C ARG A 19 2.95 -17.66 0.96
N SER A 20 1.75 -18.21 1.18
CA SER A 20 0.93 -18.84 0.15
C SER A 20 -0.24 -17.99 -0.34
N PHE A 21 -0.30 -16.72 0.08
CA PHE A 21 -1.38 -15.78 -0.22
C PHE A 21 -1.05 -14.79 -1.36
N ASP A 22 -2.08 -14.18 -1.94
CA ASP A 22 -1.99 -13.07 -2.90
C ASP A 22 -2.90 -11.88 -2.55
N GLN A 23 -3.09 -10.93 -3.48
CA GLN A 23 -3.90 -9.73 -3.25
C GLN A 23 -5.34 -10.03 -2.84
N LYS A 24 -5.95 -11.10 -3.35
CA LYS A 24 -7.33 -11.47 -3.04
C LYS A 24 -7.45 -11.87 -1.57
N ASP A 25 -6.51 -12.67 -1.09
CA ASP A 25 -6.48 -13.12 0.30
C ASP A 25 -6.26 -11.94 1.25
N ILE A 26 -5.39 -10.99 0.87
CA ILE A 26 -5.20 -9.73 1.62
C ILE A 26 -6.48 -8.91 1.67
N ALA A 27 -7.19 -8.75 0.55
CA ALA A 27 -8.46 -8.04 0.53
C ALA A 27 -9.50 -8.70 1.46
N ASN A 28 -9.59 -10.03 1.43
CA ASN A 28 -10.45 -10.78 2.36
C ASN A 28 -10.00 -10.58 3.81
N PHE A 29 -8.71 -10.65 4.09
CA PHE A 29 -8.17 -10.45 5.44
C PHE A 29 -8.60 -9.09 6.01
N TYR A 30 -8.48 -8.00 5.25
CA TYR A 30 -8.93 -6.67 5.68
C TYR A 30 -10.42 -6.64 6.04
N VAL A 31 -11.28 -7.30 5.25
CA VAL A 31 -12.72 -7.37 5.52
C VAL A 31 -13.01 -8.14 6.82
N MET A 32 -12.35 -9.28 7.02
CA MET A 32 -12.59 -10.17 8.17
C MET A 32 -12.00 -9.60 9.47
N SER A 33 -10.84 -8.96 9.36
CA SER A 33 -10.12 -8.34 10.48
C SER A 33 -10.78 -7.07 11.00
N ARG A 34 -11.72 -6.47 10.27
CA ARG A 34 -12.41 -5.24 10.68
C ARG A 34 -13.11 -5.35 12.04
N ASP A 35 -13.66 -6.52 12.36
CA ASP A 35 -14.35 -6.79 13.63
C ASP A 35 -13.38 -7.00 14.81
N TYR A 36 -12.10 -7.25 14.50
CA TYR A 36 -11.00 -7.48 15.44
C TYR A 36 -10.05 -6.27 15.55
N ALA A 37 -10.10 -5.37 14.57
CA ALA A 37 -9.32 -4.15 14.57
C ALA A 37 -9.92 -3.10 15.53
N ARG A 38 -9.03 -2.35 16.20
CA ARG A 38 -9.43 -1.23 17.07
C ARG A 38 -10.16 -0.15 16.24
N LYS A 39 -11.00 0.65 16.90
CA LYS A 39 -11.57 1.85 16.26
C LYS A 39 -10.43 2.79 15.87
N ASN A 40 -10.46 3.33 14.65
CA ASN A 40 -9.42 4.20 14.07
C ASN A 40 -8.05 3.52 13.84
N SER A 41 -7.97 2.19 13.82
CA SER A 41 -6.75 1.49 13.43
C SER A 41 -6.55 1.53 11.91
N VAL A 42 -5.30 1.37 11.45
CA VAL A 42 -4.95 1.37 10.02
C VAL A 42 -5.63 0.21 9.29
N ILE A 43 -5.63 -1.00 9.89
CA ILE A 43 -6.31 -2.15 9.27
C ILE A 43 -7.81 -1.90 9.14
N ARG A 44 -8.44 -1.26 10.15
CA ARG A 44 -9.86 -0.92 10.08
C ARG A 44 -10.15 0.09 8.97
N GLU A 45 -9.31 1.11 8.84
CA GLU A 45 -9.45 2.09 7.77
C GLU A 45 -9.29 1.47 6.39
N ILE A 46 -8.28 0.62 6.18
CA ILE A 46 -8.12 -0.09 4.91
C ILE A 46 -9.34 -0.98 4.64
N GLY A 47 -9.84 -1.71 5.65
CA GLY A 47 -11.06 -2.50 5.54
C GLY A 47 -12.30 -1.65 5.15
N ASP A 48 -12.47 -0.48 5.76
CA ASP A 48 -13.52 0.47 5.42
C ASP A 48 -13.30 1.09 4.03
N PHE A 49 -12.04 1.23 3.59
CA PHE A 49 -11.69 1.60 2.22
C PHE A 49 -12.17 0.57 1.21
N LEU A 50 -11.94 -0.71 1.46
CA LEU A 50 -12.39 -1.79 0.57
C LEU A 50 -13.91 -1.95 0.56
N ALA A 51 -14.58 -1.81 1.70
CA ALA A 51 -16.02 -2.06 1.82
C ALA A 51 -16.89 -1.01 1.13
N HIS A 52 -16.38 0.21 0.93
CA HIS A 52 -17.14 1.31 0.33
C HIS A 52 -16.39 1.91 -0.88
N PRO A 53 -16.13 1.16 -1.95
CA PRO A 53 -15.15 1.51 -3.00
C PRO A 53 -15.37 2.87 -3.68
N ASP A 54 -16.54 3.48 -3.48
CA ASP A 54 -16.83 4.87 -3.84
C ASP A 54 -15.94 5.89 -3.09
N LYS A 55 -16.01 7.14 -3.56
CA LYS A 55 -15.25 8.30 -3.06
C LYS A 55 -15.03 8.29 -1.54
N LYS A 56 -13.76 8.30 -1.13
CA LYS A 56 -13.37 8.34 0.29
C LYS A 56 -13.18 9.77 0.76
N ASP A 57 -14.04 10.22 1.67
CA ASP A 57 -14.06 11.56 2.25
C ASP A 57 -13.62 11.60 3.73
N ARG A 58 -13.12 10.48 4.26
CA ARG A 58 -12.66 10.33 5.65
C ARG A 58 -11.59 9.24 5.79
N GLY A 59 -10.69 9.40 6.76
CA GLY A 59 -9.62 8.43 7.08
C GLY A 59 -8.34 9.13 7.57
N ILE A 60 -7.42 8.37 8.18
CA ILE A 60 -6.05 8.74 8.55
C ILE A 60 -5.35 9.36 7.33
N VAL A 61 -5.42 8.74 6.15
CA VAL A 61 -4.75 9.29 4.96
C VAL A 61 -5.24 10.70 4.63
N LEU A 62 -6.57 10.91 4.67
CA LEU A 62 -7.16 12.22 4.38
C LEU A 62 -6.82 13.26 5.47
N ARG A 63 -6.80 12.85 6.74
CA ARG A 63 -6.34 13.70 7.85
C ARG A 63 -4.90 14.13 7.64
N SER A 64 -4.01 13.21 7.33
CA SER A 64 -2.61 13.52 7.03
C SER A 64 -2.44 14.46 5.84
N ILE A 65 -3.25 14.31 4.78
CA ILE A 65 -3.26 15.28 3.66
C ILE A 65 -3.72 16.65 4.16
N THR A 66 -4.81 16.70 4.93
CA THR A 66 -5.36 17.94 5.48
C THR A 66 -4.36 18.69 6.36
N ASP A 67 -3.56 17.96 7.13
CA ASP A 67 -2.53 18.53 8.01
C ASP A 67 -1.29 19.01 7.25
N VAL A 68 -0.88 18.30 6.18
CA VAL A 68 0.34 18.62 5.43
C VAL A 68 0.14 19.72 4.39
N MET A 69 -1.03 19.80 3.75
CA MET A 69 -1.26 20.76 2.66
C MET A 69 -1.00 22.22 3.06
N PRO A 70 -1.46 22.73 4.22
CA PRO A 70 -1.16 24.10 4.65
C PRO A 70 0.35 24.35 4.85
N LEU A 71 1.08 23.34 5.32
CA LEU A 71 2.52 23.43 5.55
C LEU A 71 3.29 23.45 4.23
N PHE A 72 2.87 22.63 3.26
CA PHE A 72 3.39 22.67 1.89
C PHE A 72 3.16 24.04 1.25
N GLU A 73 1.98 24.63 1.43
CA GLU A 73 1.67 25.95 0.90
C GLU A 73 2.54 27.05 1.50
N ALA A 74 2.80 27.00 2.81
CA ALA A 74 3.74 27.90 3.45
C ALA A 74 5.17 27.73 2.93
N GLU A 75 5.59 26.50 2.63
CA GLU A 75 6.91 26.23 2.02
C GLU A 75 7.02 26.81 0.61
N VAL A 76 5.95 26.74 -0.20
CA VAL A 76 5.89 27.35 -1.53
C VAL A 76 5.95 28.88 -1.45
N GLU A 77 5.27 29.49 -0.47
CA GLU A 77 5.33 30.94 -0.20
C GLU A 77 6.76 31.39 0.11
N ASP A 78 7.41 30.70 1.03
CA ASP A 78 8.79 30.99 1.45
C ASP A 78 9.79 30.81 0.30
N TYR A 79 9.66 29.72 -0.46
CA TYR A 79 10.50 29.49 -1.63
C TYR A 79 10.35 30.62 -2.67
N ARG A 80 9.12 31.09 -2.94
CA ARG A 80 8.88 32.22 -3.85
C ARG A 80 9.40 33.55 -3.30
N ALA A 81 9.48 33.69 -1.98
CA ALA A 81 10.06 34.86 -1.31
C ALA A 81 11.60 34.78 -1.18
N GLY A 82 12.23 33.68 -1.59
CA GLY A 82 13.67 33.45 -1.46
C GLY A 82 14.12 33.13 -0.03
N ILE A 83 13.20 32.66 0.83
CA ILE A 83 13.48 32.24 2.20
C ILE A 83 13.86 30.76 2.17
N GLU A 84 15.08 30.44 2.60
CA GLU A 84 15.52 29.05 2.75
C GLU A 84 15.13 28.50 4.12
N ARG A 85 14.35 27.41 4.13
CA ARG A 85 14.08 26.62 5.34
C ARG A 85 15.04 25.44 5.44
N SER A 86 15.40 25.10 6.68
CA SER A 86 16.12 23.86 6.96
C SER A 86 15.28 22.63 6.59
N PHE A 87 15.92 21.51 6.31
CA PHE A 87 15.22 20.27 5.93
C PHE A 87 14.35 19.75 7.09
N GLU A 88 14.77 20.00 8.33
CA GLU A 88 14.10 19.61 9.56
C GLU A 88 12.77 20.33 9.79
N GLU A 89 12.63 21.54 9.24
CA GLU A 89 11.42 22.38 9.34
C GLU A 89 10.36 22.04 8.28
N ARG A 90 10.67 21.13 7.36
CA ARG A 90 9.74 20.72 6.31
C ARG A 90 8.66 19.79 6.88
N PRO A 91 7.40 19.94 6.43
CA PRO A 91 6.32 19.08 6.88
C PRO A 91 6.58 17.61 6.59
N ARG A 92 6.53 16.78 7.63
CA ARG A 92 6.60 15.33 7.50
C ARG A 92 5.21 14.76 7.35
N PHE A 93 4.96 14.15 6.20
CA PHE A 93 3.74 13.39 5.99
C PHE A 93 3.76 12.11 6.83
N LYS A 94 2.85 12.03 7.82
CA LYS A 94 2.62 10.82 8.60
C LYS A 94 1.72 9.89 7.79
N SER A 95 2.30 8.84 7.24
CA SER A 95 1.63 7.91 6.34
C SER A 95 1.18 6.64 7.08
N LEU A 96 0.74 5.63 6.33
CA LEU A 96 0.48 4.31 6.90
C LEU A 96 1.83 3.62 7.14
N GLU A 97 2.41 3.82 8.33
CA GLU A 97 3.74 3.29 8.64
C GLU A 97 3.71 1.77 8.85
N SER A 98 4.73 1.06 8.34
CA SER A 98 4.83 -0.40 8.45
C SER A 98 4.75 -0.89 9.90
N ASP A 99 5.38 -0.18 10.83
CA ASP A 99 5.40 -0.57 12.24
C ASP A 99 3.98 -0.52 12.85
N ILE A 100 3.19 0.49 12.49
CA ILE A 100 1.77 0.60 12.91
C ILE A 100 0.94 -0.55 12.32
N ILE A 101 1.16 -0.89 11.05
CA ILE A 101 0.47 -2.01 10.39
C ILE A 101 0.83 -3.33 11.08
N ILE A 102 2.11 -3.55 11.41
CA ILE A 102 2.58 -4.74 12.11
C ILE A 102 1.92 -4.87 13.49
N GLU A 103 1.87 -3.77 14.24
CA GLU A 103 1.20 -3.74 15.55
C GLU A 103 -0.28 -4.11 15.44
N ASP A 104 -0.99 -3.53 14.48
CA ASP A 104 -2.40 -3.87 14.24
C ASP A 104 -2.59 -5.34 13.86
N ILE A 105 -1.75 -5.90 12.98
CA ILE A 105 -1.79 -7.32 12.59
C ILE A 105 -1.58 -8.22 13.81
N LYS A 106 -0.57 -7.93 14.65
CA LYS A 106 -0.29 -8.69 15.88
C LYS A 106 -1.50 -8.66 16.81
N LEU A 107 -2.11 -7.50 17.02
CA LEU A 107 -3.30 -7.35 17.85
C LEU A 107 -4.49 -8.17 17.30
N ILE A 108 -4.68 -8.22 15.98
CA ILE A 108 -5.73 -9.02 15.35
C ILE A 108 -5.49 -10.51 15.58
N PHE A 109 -4.25 -10.98 15.40
CA PHE A 109 -3.88 -12.37 15.66
C PHE A 109 -4.08 -12.75 17.13
N ASP A 110 -3.65 -11.88 18.05
CA ASP A 110 -3.83 -12.12 19.49
C ASP A 110 -5.32 -12.21 19.86
N GLN A 111 -6.16 -11.33 19.33
CA GLN A 111 -7.62 -11.40 19.53
C GLN A 111 -8.27 -12.63 18.87
N ALA A 112 -7.64 -13.19 17.83
CA ALA A 112 -8.02 -14.47 17.24
C ALA A 112 -7.48 -15.70 18.01
N ASN A 113 -6.88 -15.49 19.19
CA ASN A 113 -6.19 -16.50 20.01
C ASN A 113 -5.01 -17.17 19.30
N ILE A 114 -4.33 -16.42 18.44
CA ILE A 114 -3.10 -16.86 17.78
C ILE A 114 -1.96 -16.20 18.54
N ARG A 115 -0.99 -16.98 18.99
CA ARG A 115 0.27 -16.40 19.50
C ARG A 115 1.04 -15.89 18.30
N SER A 116 0.91 -14.61 18.01
CA SER A 116 1.71 -13.97 16.98
C SER A 116 3.18 -14.08 17.38
N GLY A 117 4.00 -14.74 16.56
CA GLY A 117 5.45 -14.69 16.70
C GLY A 117 5.95 -13.25 16.49
N SER A 118 7.27 -13.06 16.51
CA SER A 118 7.83 -11.80 16.02
C SER A 118 7.51 -11.64 14.53
N ILE A 119 6.85 -10.55 14.17
CA ILE A 119 6.75 -10.05 12.80
C ILE A 119 7.62 -8.81 12.73
N ASP A 120 8.57 -8.80 11.80
CA ASP A 120 9.47 -7.70 11.44
C ASP A 120 9.12 -7.15 10.04
N LYS A 121 9.45 -5.88 9.81
CA LYS A 121 9.20 -5.21 8.52
C LYS A 121 9.97 -5.81 7.34
N ASN A 122 11.05 -6.55 7.63
CA ASN A 122 11.86 -7.20 6.61
C ASN A 122 11.48 -8.68 6.41
N ASP A 123 10.60 -9.24 7.24
CA ASP A 123 10.16 -10.63 7.07
C ASP A 123 9.47 -10.80 5.71
N GLY A 124 9.78 -11.89 5.00
CA GLY A 124 9.23 -12.15 3.67
C GLY A 124 7.71 -12.18 3.63
N ASN A 125 7.07 -12.71 4.69
CA ASN A 125 5.60 -12.71 4.81
C ASN A 125 5.00 -11.30 4.95
N PHE A 126 5.62 -10.41 5.72
CA PHE A 126 5.15 -9.04 5.86
C PHE A 126 5.42 -8.22 4.61
N ARG A 127 6.57 -8.43 3.95
CA ARG A 127 6.87 -7.81 2.66
C ARG A 127 5.85 -8.21 1.59
N ASP A 128 5.50 -9.49 1.51
CA ASP A 128 4.44 -10.00 0.62
C ASP A 128 3.08 -9.35 0.95
N PHE A 129 2.75 -9.22 2.24
CA PHE A 129 1.53 -8.55 2.71
C PHE A 129 1.47 -7.08 2.28
N LEU A 130 2.57 -6.35 2.46
CA LEU A 130 2.65 -4.94 2.13
C LEU A 130 2.61 -4.70 0.62
N PHE A 131 3.28 -5.56 -0.17
CA PHE A 131 3.22 -5.52 -1.63
C PHE A 131 1.78 -5.70 -2.14
N CYS A 132 1.07 -6.73 -1.66
CA CYS A 132 -0.33 -6.94 -1.98
C CYS A 132 -1.23 -5.76 -1.55
N THR A 133 -0.98 -5.19 -0.36
CA THR A 133 -1.72 -4.02 0.12
C THR A 133 -1.53 -2.80 -0.79
N ILE A 134 -0.31 -2.53 -1.24
CA ILE A 134 -0.02 -1.41 -2.15
C ILE A 134 -0.79 -1.55 -3.46
N PHE A 135 -0.76 -2.72 -4.11
CA PHE A 135 -1.51 -2.93 -5.36
C PHE A 135 -3.02 -3.01 -5.18
N LEU A 136 -3.49 -3.44 -4.01
CA LEU A 136 -4.90 -3.35 -3.67
C LEU A 136 -5.35 -1.89 -3.60
N LEU A 137 -4.61 -1.05 -2.86
CA LEU A 137 -4.96 0.34 -2.65
C LEU A 137 -4.75 1.24 -3.88
N SER A 138 -3.81 0.91 -4.78
CA SER A 138 -3.57 1.69 -6.01
C SER A 138 -4.75 1.72 -7.00
N THR A 139 -5.81 0.96 -6.73
CA THR A 139 -7.04 0.92 -7.51
C THR A 139 -8.08 1.95 -7.07
N PHE A 140 -7.84 2.61 -5.92
CA PHE A 140 -8.78 3.53 -5.30
C PHE A 140 -8.41 5.00 -5.56
N ALA A 141 -9.38 5.87 -5.29
CA ALA A 141 -9.21 7.30 -5.27
C ALA A 141 -9.75 7.89 -3.96
N ILE A 142 -9.11 8.95 -3.50
CA ILE A 142 -9.50 9.71 -2.32
C ILE A 142 -10.19 10.99 -2.79
N GLN A 143 -11.28 11.37 -2.12
CA GLN A 143 -11.93 12.66 -2.33
C GLN A 143 -11.35 13.64 -1.31
N TYR A 144 -10.64 14.65 -1.79
CA TYR A 144 -10.11 15.74 -0.97
C TYR A 144 -10.70 17.05 -1.47
N LYS A 145 -11.59 17.66 -0.68
CA LYS A 145 -12.40 18.81 -1.10
C LYS A 145 -13.12 18.50 -2.42
N ASP A 146 -12.99 19.35 -3.43
CA ASP A 146 -13.59 19.16 -4.76
C ASP A 146 -12.73 18.31 -5.70
N GLN A 147 -11.56 17.84 -5.25
CA GLN A 147 -10.62 17.06 -6.05
C GLN A 147 -10.74 15.56 -5.81
N ARG A 148 -10.64 14.79 -6.90
CA ARG A 148 -10.49 13.34 -6.85
C ARG A 148 -9.02 12.99 -7.09
N LEU A 149 -8.38 12.46 -6.06
CA LEU A 149 -6.96 12.13 -6.06
C LEU A 149 -6.78 10.63 -6.25
N ASN A 150 -6.16 10.21 -7.35
CA ASN A 150 -5.89 8.80 -7.60
C ASN A 150 -4.65 8.35 -6.81
N LEU A 151 -4.71 7.14 -6.27
CA LEU A 151 -3.54 6.51 -5.67
C LEU A 151 -2.68 5.85 -6.75
N GLU A 152 -1.37 6.03 -6.69
CA GLU A 152 -0.45 5.52 -7.69
C GLU A 152 0.61 4.62 -7.06
N ALA A 153 0.76 3.41 -7.61
CA ALA A 153 1.86 2.51 -7.29
C ALA A 153 3.05 2.79 -8.21
N ILE A 154 4.19 3.13 -7.62
CA ILE A 154 5.44 3.42 -8.32
C ILE A 154 6.48 2.36 -7.97
N TYR A 155 6.93 1.64 -8.98
CA TYR A 155 7.96 0.62 -8.86
C TYR A 155 9.32 1.17 -9.34
N SER A 156 10.33 1.08 -8.47
CA SER A 156 11.71 1.49 -8.70
C SER A 156 12.61 0.69 -7.75
N HIS A 157 13.68 1.28 -7.20
CA HIS A 157 14.41 0.71 -6.07
C HIS A 157 13.48 0.28 -4.92
N SER A 158 12.46 1.09 -4.64
CA SER A 158 11.34 0.78 -3.73
C SER A 158 10.02 0.74 -4.49
N LEU A 159 9.03 0.08 -3.88
CA LEU A 159 7.63 0.17 -4.28
C LEU A 159 6.94 1.19 -3.36
N THR A 160 6.38 2.23 -3.94
CA THR A 160 5.70 3.31 -3.19
C THR A 160 4.27 3.44 -3.66
N LEU A 161 3.30 3.42 -2.73
CA LEU A 161 1.96 3.95 -2.96
C LEU A 161 1.99 5.42 -2.62
N GLN A 162 1.58 6.30 -3.53
CA GLN A 162 1.55 7.73 -3.28
C GLN A 162 0.31 8.39 -3.85
N VAL A 163 0.09 9.64 -3.44
CA VAL A 163 -0.93 10.53 -4.00
C VAL A 163 -0.30 11.87 -4.37
N SER A 164 -0.70 12.43 -5.52
CA SER A 164 -0.33 13.78 -5.93
C SER A 164 -1.46 14.73 -5.55
N CYS A 165 -1.15 15.76 -4.77
CA CYS A 165 -2.12 16.76 -4.32
C CYS A 165 -1.72 18.13 -4.86
N GLU A 166 -2.64 18.84 -5.49
CA GLU A 166 -2.41 20.22 -5.93
C GLU A 166 -2.67 21.19 -4.78
N SER A 167 -1.83 22.24 -4.66
CA SER A 167 -2.10 23.36 -3.76
C SER A 167 -3.42 24.03 -4.12
N VAL A 168 -4.18 24.42 -3.11
CA VAL A 168 -5.39 25.23 -3.32
C VAL A 168 -5.08 26.71 -3.51
N LYS A 169 -3.91 27.16 -3.05
CA LYS A 169 -3.42 28.54 -3.23
C LYS A 169 -2.64 28.76 -4.52
N PHE A 170 -1.90 27.75 -4.98
CA PHE A 170 -0.92 27.89 -6.05
C PHE A 170 -1.19 26.92 -7.20
N ASP A 171 -1.73 27.45 -8.30
CA ASP A 171 -1.98 26.69 -9.54
C ASP A 171 -0.71 25.97 -9.99
N ARG A 172 -0.85 24.70 -10.40
CA ARG A 172 0.23 23.82 -10.90
C ARG A 172 1.35 23.53 -9.91
N ASN A 173 1.12 23.71 -8.62
CA ASN A 173 2.07 23.32 -7.57
C ASN A 173 1.56 22.06 -6.89
N PHE A 174 2.30 20.96 -7.03
CA PHE A 174 1.89 19.65 -6.54
C PHE A 174 2.84 19.15 -5.45
N VAL A 175 2.27 18.53 -4.43
CA VAL A 175 3.01 17.73 -3.45
C VAL A 175 2.76 16.25 -3.69
N LEU A 176 3.83 15.46 -3.67
CA LEU A 176 3.76 14.00 -3.75
C LEU A 176 3.86 13.43 -2.34
N LEU A 177 2.78 12.79 -1.88
CA LEU A 177 2.67 12.28 -0.52
C LEU A 177 2.75 10.74 -0.53
N PRO A 178 3.81 10.12 0.02
CA PRO A 178 3.94 8.66 0.08
C PRO A 178 3.04 8.08 1.17
N ILE A 179 2.10 7.21 0.81
CA ILE A 179 1.12 6.58 1.71
C ILE A 179 1.65 5.27 2.29
N LEU A 180 2.26 4.42 1.45
CA LEU A 180 2.90 3.16 1.85
C LEU A 180 4.23 3.02 1.12
N PHE A 181 5.21 2.44 1.78
CA PHE A 181 6.56 2.30 1.25
C PHE A 181 7.13 0.91 1.55
N LEU A 182 7.53 0.21 0.51
CA LEU A 182 8.22 -1.07 0.58
C LEU A 182 9.62 -0.93 -0.04
N PRO A 183 10.70 -0.91 0.77
CA PRO A 183 12.06 -0.77 0.27
C PRO A 183 12.57 -2.04 -0.43
N ASN A 184 13.66 -1.88 -1.19
CA ASN A 184 14.42 -2.99 -1.77
C ASN A 184 13.55 -3.94 -2.59
N VAL A 185 12.82 -3.42 -3.58
CA VAL A 185 12.10 -4.26 -4.58
C VAL A 185 12.87 -4.35 -5.89
N TRP A 186 13.80 -3.42 -6.14
CA TRP A 186 14.74 -3.50 -7.25
C TRP A 186 16.07 -2.86 -6.86
N ILE A 187 16.84 -3.54 -6.03
CA ILE A 187 18.07 -2.95 -5.44
C ILE A 187 19.05 -2.43 -6.49
N ASN A 188 19.11 -3.10 -7.65
CA ASN A 188 19.96 -2.75 -8.78
C ASN A 188 19.30 -1.76 -9.77
N CYS A 189 18.23 -1.07 -9.36
CA CYS A 189 17.60 -0.03 -10.16
C CYS A 189 18.64 1.09 -10.41
N PRO A 190 19.02 1.38 -11.67
CA PRO A 190 20.01 2.42 -11.96
C PRO A 190 19.51 3.79 -11.47
N SER A 191 20.27 4.43 -10.59
CA SER A 191 19.84 5.58 -9.77
C SER A 191 19.59 6.89 -10.53
N THR A 192 19.97 6.98 -11.81
CA THR A 192 20.01 8.28 -12.51
C THR A 192 19.33 8.31 -13.87
N ILE A 193 18.88 7.18 -14.44
CA ILE A 193 18.43 7.13 -15.86
C ILE A 193 17.13 6.37 -16.07
N VAL A 194 16.73 5.45 -15.18
CA VAL A 194 15.54 4.61 -15.43
C VAL A 194 14.26 5.32 -14.96
N PRO A 195 13.22 5.41 -15.82
CA PRO A 195 11.94 5.97 -15.43
C PRO A 195 11.33 5.18 -14.28
N LYS A 196 10.86 5.90 -13.25
CA LYS A 196 9.93 5.36 -12.26
C LYS A 196 8.76 4.68 -12.99
N HIS A 197 8.50 3.41 -12.71
CA HIS A 197 7.45 2.66 -13.40
C HIS A 197 6.12 2.85 -12.67
N HIS A 198 5.22 3.62 -13.27
CA HIS A 198 3.85 3.78 -12.76
C HIS A 198 3.04 2.54 -13.15
N LEU A 199 2.76 1.68 -12.18
CA LEU A 199 2.07 0.41 -12.40
C LEU A 199 0.56 0.59 -12.22
N LYS A 200 -0.09 1.09 -13.28
CA LYS A 200 -1.54 1.31 -13.31
C LYS A 200 -2.26 0.02 -13.70
N ARG A 201 -3.39 -0.31 -13.05
CA ARG A 201 -4.20 -1.51 -13.35
C ARG A 201 -3.41 -2.83 -13.26
N HIS A 202 -2.61 -2.95 -12.20
CA HIS A 202 -1.90 -4.19 -11.87
C HIS A 202 -2.52 -4.85 -10.64
N ILE A 203 -2.46 -6.19 -10.59
CA ILE A 203 -2.85 -7.02 -9.46
C ILE A 203 -1.63 -7.79 -8.96
N ALA A 204 -1.41 -7.85 -7.65
CA ALA A 204 -0.40 -8.71 -7.06
C ALA A 204 -0.89 -10.17 -7.04
N ARG A 205 -0.11 -11.05 -7.67
CA ARG A 205 -0.44 -12.47 -7.87
C ARG A 205 0.72 -13.36 -7.49
N ARG A 206 0.39 -14.48 -6.84
CA ARG A 206 1.36 -15.52 -6.52
C ARG A 206 1.40 -16.55 -7.65
N PHE A 207 2.60 -16.89 -8.06
CA PHE A 207 2.87 -17.82 -9.15
C PHE A 207 3.10 -19.24 -8.63
N LYS A 208 3.02 -20.26 -9.51
CA LYS A 208 3.32 -21.67 -9.15
C LYS A 208 4.68 -21.84 -8.49
N GLN A 209 5.64 -21.06 -8.94
CA GLN A 209 7.02 -21.08 -8.46
C GLN A 209 7.18 -20.46 -7.07
N GLY A 210 6.08 -19.98 -6.46
CA GLY A 210 6.06 -19.47 -5.10
C GLY A 210 6.41 -17.99 -4.97
N PHE A 211 6.86 -17.30 -6.03
CA PHE A 211 7.12 -15.85 -5.97
C PHE A 211 5.85 -15.02 -6.23
N LEU A 212 5.86 -13.78 -5.73
CA LEU A 212 4.79 -12.81 -5.90
C LEU A 212 5.20 -11.78 -6.95
N ALA A 213 4.27 -11.34 -7.81
CA ALA A 213 4.52 -10.27 -8.76
C ALA A 213 3.26 -9.46 -9.07
N ALA A 214 3.44 -8.23 -9.50
CA ALA A 214 2.39 -7.41 -10.06
C ALA A 214 2.20 -7.74 -11.54
N VAL A 215 0.95 -8.05 -11.90
CA VAL A 215 0.53 -8.49 -13.23
C VAL A 215 -0.54 -7.52 -13.75
N PRO A 216 -0.44 -7.02 -14.99
CA PRO A 216 -1.51 -6.24 -15.62
C PRO A 216 -2.85 -7.00 -15.63
N TYR A 217 -3.96 -6.29 -15.41
CA TYR A 217 -5.30 -6.89 -15.38
C TYR A 217 -5.66 -7.65 -16.66
N GLU A 218 -5.22 -7.14 -17.79
CA GLU A 218 -5.45 -7.71 -19.11
C GLU A 218 -4.83 -9.11 -19.21
N LEU A 219 -3.63 -9.26 -18.66
CA LEU A 219 -2.90 -10.52 -18.62
C LEU A 219 -3.45 -11.49 -17.56
N ASP A 220 -3.80 -11.00 -16.36
CA ASP A 220 -4.40 -11.84 -15.30
C ASP A 220 -5.70 -12.51 -15.78
N LYS A 221 -6.55 -11.81 -16.53
CA LYS A 221 -7.81 -12.35 -17.07
C LYS A 221 -7.59 -13.55 -17.98
N LEU A 222 -6.52 -13.56 -18.77
CA LEU A 222 -6.21 -14.64 -19.71
C LEU A 222 -5.73 -15.92 -19.00
N HIS A 223 -5.26 -15.80 -17.76
CA HIS A 223 -4.67 -16.90 -17.00
C HIS A 223 -5.43 -17.25 -15.71
N ARG A 224 -6.63 -16.69 -15.51
CA ARG A 224 -7.44 -16.76 -14.28
C ARG A 224 -7.62 -18.15 -13.66
N GLU A 225 -7.68 -19.19 -14.48
CA GLU A 225 -8.02 -20.56 -14.05
C GLU A 225 -6.82 -21.48 -13.84
N LYS A 226 -5.59 -21.02 -14.14
CA LYS A 226 -4.37 -21.82 -13.97
C LYS A 226 -3.43 -21.06 -13.06
N LEU A 227 -2.90 -21.75 -12.05
CA LEU A 227 -1.74 -21.22 -11.33
C LEU A 227 -0.70 -20.80 -12.37
N ILE A 228 -0.35 -19.51 -12.32
CA ILE A 228 0.37 -18.83 -13.39
C ILE A 228 1.86 -19.20 -13.28
N SER A 229 2.48 -19.53 -14.42
CA SER A 229 3.93 -19.74 -14.49
C SER A 229 4.61 -18.47 -15.00
N SER A 230 5.75 -18.09 -14.42
CA SER A 230 6.53 -16.93 -14.89
C SER A 230 6.97 -17.08 -16.35
N SER A 231 7.23 -18.31 -16.78
CA SER A 231 7.60 -18.64 -18.16
C SER A 231 6.52 -18.31 -19.20
N SER A 232 5.32 -17.93 -18.76
CA SER A 232 4.21 -17.52 -19.63
C SER A 232 4.25 -16.03 -20.01
N PHE A 233 5.19 -15.25 -19.48
CA PHE A 233 5.28 -13.79 -19.70
C PHE A 233 6.60 -13.38 -20.34
N THR A 234 6.56 -12.31 -21.12
CA THR A 234 7.75 -11.65 -21.62
C THR A 234 8.35 -10.73 -20.56
N LYS A 235 9.66 -10.47 -20.69
CA LYS A 235 10.38 -9.61 -19.74
C LYS A 235 9.81 -8.20 -19.77
N GLY A 236 9.46 -7.66 -18.61
CA GLY A 236 8.88 -6.33 -18.45
C GLY A 236 7.34 -6.29 -18.46
N GLU A 237 6.68 -7.43 -18.67
CA GLU A 237 5.21 -7.54 -18.52
C GLU A 237 4.78 -7.71 -17.07
N ILE A 238 5.60 -8.36 -16.25
CA ILE A 238 5.35 -8.58 -14.82
C ILE A 238 6.46 -7.98 -13.97
N TRP A 239 6.08 -7.52 -12.78
CA TRP A 239 6.98 -6.81 -11.85
C TRP A 239 7.10 -7.61 -10.55
N PRO A 240 8.19 -8.36 -10.34
CA PRO A 240 8.30 -9.30 -9.21
C PRO A 240 8.53 -8.58 -7.88
N LEU A 241 8.09 -9.18 -6.78
CA LEU A 241 8.66 -8.92 -5.46
C LEU A 241 9.84 -9.88 -5.27
N PRO A 242 11.09 -9.40 -5.25
CA PRO A 242 12.23 -10.25 -4.98
C PRO A 242 12.24 -10.75 -3.52
N ASP A 243 12.69 -11.99 -3.37
CA ASP A 243 13.08 -12.57 -2.09
C ASP A 243 14.54 -12.18 -1.85
N TYR A 244 14.78 -11.27 -0.90
CA TYR A 244 16.10 -10.84 -0.48
C TYR A 244 16.34 -11.27 0.96
#